data_AF-A0A3D1E537-F1
#
_entry.id   AF-A0A3D1E537-F1
#
_cell.length_a   1.000
_cell.length_b   1.000
_cell.length_c   1.000
_cell.angle_alpha   90.00
_cell.angle_beta   90.00
_cell.angle_gamma   90.00
#
_symmetry.space_group_name_H-M   'P 1'
#
loop_
_entity.id
_entity.type
_entity.pdbx_description
1 polymer ?
#
loop_
_entity_poly.entity_id
_entity_poly.type
_entity_poly.pdbx_seq_one_letter_code
_entity_poly.pdbx_strand_id
1 'polypeptide(L)' 'LGARMMGGGFGGCTLNLIHKNELSLWSKEALNIYQKKFGIQGEVYPVRLAKGILG' A
#
# COMPACT_ATOMS: atom_id res chain seq x y z
N LEU A 1 13.05 5.82 1.41
CA LEU A 1 11.74 5.14 1.24
C LEU A 1 10.68 6.19 0.96
N GLY A 2 9.63 5.86 0.20
CA GLY A 2 8.65 6.85 -0.25
C GLY A 2 7.28 6.23 -0.52
N ALA A 3 6.25 7.07 -0.52
CA ALA A 3 4.87 6.68 -0.72
C ALA A 3 4.20 7.65 -1.70
N ARG A 4 3.33 7.15 -2.56
CA ARG A 4 2.48 7.98 -3.42
C ARG A 4 1.14 7.31 -3.69
N MET A 5 0.13 8.12 -4.02
CA MET A 5 -1.14 7.61 -4.55
C MET A 5 -0.95 7.00 -5.96
N MET A 6 -1.71 5.96 -6.26
CA MET A 6 -1.74 5.29 -7.57
C MET A 6 -3.16 5.37 -8.15
N GLY A 7 -3.28 5.68 -9.44
CA GLY A 7 -4.57 5.85 -10.13
C GLY A 7 -4.96 7.32 -10.35
N GLY A 8 -6.23 7.56 -10.68
CA GLY A 8 -6.76 8.88 -11.07
C GLY A 8 -6.99 9.88 -9.94
N GLY A 9 -6.77 9.52 -8.68
CA GLY A 9 -7.02 10.38 -7.52
C GLY A 9 -8.35 10.10 -6.79
N PHE A 10 -8.62 10.83 -5.71
CA PHE A 10 -9.86 10.80 -4.90
C PHE A 10 -10.13 9.49 -4.13
N GLY A 11 -9.09 8.72 -3.84
CA GLY A 11 -9.17 7.46 -3.10
C GLY A 11 -8.29 6.39 -3.75
N GLY A 12 -8.71 5.13 -3.63
CA GLY A 12 -8.04 4.00 -4.27
C GLY A 12 -6.80 3.52 -3.52
N CYS A 13 -5.75 3.21 -4.27
CA CYS A 13 -4.57 2.53 -3.73
C CYS A 13 -3.38 3.49 -3.56
N THR A 14 -2.48 3.15 -2.63
CA THR A 14 -1.19 3.82 -2.49
C THR A 14 -0.07 2.81 -2.77
N LEU A 15 1.01 3.28 -3.38
CA LEU A 15 2.25 2.52 -3.53
C LEU A 15 3.22 2.99 -2.46
N ASN A 16 3.71 2.06 -1.65
CA ASN A 16 4.63 2.32 -0.55
C ASN A 16 5.89 1.48 -0.74
N LEU A 17 7.06 2.13 -0.78
CA LEU A 17 8.35 1.45 -0.76
C LEU A 17 8.75 1.23 0.69
N ILE A 18 8.86 -0.02 1.11
CA ILE A 18 9.13 -0.44 2.50
C ILE A 18 10.21 -1.51 2.47
N HIS A 19 11.12 -1.50 3.46
CA HIS A 19 12.04 -2.61 3.64
C HIS A 19 11.27 -3.89 3.98
N LYS A 20 11.71 -5.03 3.42
CA LYS A 20 11.00 -6.31 3.52
C LYS A 20 10.82 -6.80 4.96
N ASN A 21 11.81 -6.57 5.82
CA ASN A 21 11.78 -6.92 7.23
C ASN A 21 10.76 -6.10 8.03
N GLU A 22 10.44 -4.89 7.58
CA GLU A 22 9.51 -3.98 8.26
C GLU A 22 8.05 -4.14 7.80
N LEU A 23 7.80 -4.91 6.73
CA LEU A 23 6.47 -4.96 6.07
C LEU A 23 5.35 -5.36 7.04
N SER A 24 5.54 -6.41 7.83
CA SER A 24 4.46 -6.92 8.71
C SER A 24 4.07 -5.91 9.80
N LEU A 25 5.07 -5.33 10.47
CA LEU A 25 4.85 -4.36 11.54
C LEU A 25 4.23 -3.08 10.98
N TRP A 26 4.82 -2.55 9.90
CA TRP A 26 4.35 -1.34 9.24
C TRP A 26 2.91 -1.48 8.74
N SER A 27 2.57 -2.59 8.07
CA SER A 27 1.22 -2.80 7.54
C SER A 27 0.17 -2.86 8.64
N LYS A 28 0.47 -3.52 9.75
CA LYS A 28 -0.46 -3.61 10.88
C LYS A 28 -0.72 -2.23 11.50
N GLU A 29 0.33 -1.45 11.70
CA GLU A 29 0.24 -0.11 12.27
C GLU A 29 -0.52 0.84 11.34
N ALA A 30 -0.15 0.88 10.05
CA ALA A 30 -0.77 1.73 9.05
C ALA A 30 -2.28 1.43 8.91
N LEU A 31 -2.68 0.16 8.82
CA LEU A 31 -4.08 -0.23 8.72
C LEU A 31 -4.87 0.10 10.00
N ASN A 32 -4.27 -0.08 11.17
CA ASN A 32 -4.93 0.27 12.44
C ASN A 32 -5.19 1.77 12.55
N ILE A 33 -4.19 2.59 12.24
CA ILE A 33 -4.32 4.06 12.24
C ILE A 33 -5.37 4.49 11.20
N TYR A 34 -5.33 3.92 10.00
CA TYR A 34 -6.29 4.22 8.93
C TYR A 34 -7.73 3.87 9.32
N GLN A 35 -7.95 2.67 9.86
CA GLN A 35 -9.26 2.25 10.37
C GLN A 35 -9.75 3.15 11.51
N LYS A 36 -8.89 3.50 12.47
CA LYS A 36 -9.27 4.38 13.59
C LYS A 36 -9.64 5.79 13.13
N LYS A 37 -8.92 6.32 12.13
CA LYS A 37 -9.12 7.70 11.66
C LYS A 37 -10.31 7.85 10.71
N PHE A 38 -10.54 6.86 9.85
CA PHE A 38 -11.51 6.97 8.76
C PHE A 38 -12.67 5.97 8.86
N GLY A 39 -12.59 4.97 9.75
CA GLY A 39 -13.58 3.90 9.83
C GLY A 39 -13.52 2.88 8.69
N ILE A 40 -12.51 2.97 7.81
CA ILE A 40 -12.39 2.15 6.60
C ILE A 40 -11.33 1.07 6.80
N GLN A 41 -11.68 -0.17 6.47
CA GLN A 41 -10.75 -1.29 6.50
C GLN A 41 -9.91 -1.29 5.23
N GLY A 42 -8.61 -1.02 5.38
CA GLY A 42 -7.66 -1.07 4.27
C GLY A 42 -7.06 -2.46 4.08
N GLU A 43 -6.43 -2.65 2.92
CA GLU A 43 -5.77 -3.90 2.53
C GLU A 43 -4.34 -3.61 2.03
N VAL A 44 -3.44 -4.57 2.22
CA VAL A 44 -2.05 -4.46 1.77
C VAL A 44 -1.74 -5.60 0.80
N TYR A 45 -1.16 -5.22 -0.33
CA TYR A 45 -0.79 -6.13 -1.42
C TYR A 45 0.72 -6.06 -1.68
N PRO A 46 1.53 -7.02 -1.17
CA PRO A 46 2.95 -7.07 -1.48
C PRO A 46 3.14 -7.44 -2.96
N VAL A 47 3.61 -6.48 -3.77
CA VAL A 47 3.81 -6.67 -5.20
C VAL A 47 5.29 -6.88 -5.56
N ARG A 48 5.53 -7.68 -6.60
CA ARG A 48 6.84 -7.81 -7.25
C ARG A 48 6.71 -7.37 -8.70
N LEU A 49 7.77 -6.76 -9.22
CA LEU A 49 7.83 -6.40 -10.63
C LEU A 49 7.69 -7.66 -11.49
N ALA A 50 6.82 -7.60 -12.48
CA ALA A 50 6.59 -8.66 -13.45
C ALA A 50 6.87 -8.13 -14.85
N LYS A 51 7.25 -9.04 -15.77
CA LYS A 51 7.43 -8.71 -17.18
C LYS A 51 6.07 -8.47 -17.82
N GLY A 52 5.90 -7.33 -18.51
CA GLY A 52 4.68 -7.04 -19.26
C GLY A 52 4.52 -7.96 -20.47
N ILE A 53 3.28 -8.13 -20.94
CA ILE A 53 3.02 -8.82 -22.20
C ILE A 53 3.46 -7.94 -23.37
N LEU A 54 4.17 -8.52 -24.34
CA LEU A 54 4.45 -7.89 -25.62
C LEU A 54 3.16 -7.97 -26.44
N GLY A 55 2.53 -6.81 -26.68
CA GLY A 55 1.44 -6.66 -27.63
C GLY A 55 1.95 -6.60 -29.06
#